data_AF-A0A8H7GJD5-F1
#
_entry.id   AF-A0A8H7GJD5-F1
#
_cell.length_a   1.000
_cell.length_b   1.000
_cell.length_c   1.000
_cell.angle_alpha   90.00
_cell.angle_beta   90.00
_cell.angle_gamma   90.00
#
_symmetry.space_group_name_H-M   'P 1'
#
loop_
_entity.id
_entity.type
_entity.pdbx_description
1 polymer ?
#
loop_
_entity_poly.entity_id
_entity_poly.type
_entity_poly.pdbx_seq_one_letter_code
_entity_poly.pdbx_strand_id
1 'polypeptide(L)'
;MLLSRLEDPGQTYNGEITVGEVVPGYENITSQPQIPVESTVVLTSADQHWQILSDKDKGIVGPDGNVIPTSSIVTKAPDGQLVAVFDSGYTFPQVPRAVSDAIYGRVQGAEFDVNEQLWLVPCTQMLNISFNFGGVNIPIHPLDTVSADFDVTDSNGKTMCVGAFQPITSAFSLLGSYDLILGMGFLRNTYALYDYGNWVDESSIDNGKPFVQLLPLTNPEKAHADFVKARLGGVDTTGSASQTLVPQSQAQTSPESEAEKKAHYEEDVISKWPYILAGCLIFVILCVSLIVWRCCCRRSKASGKGMKGMKLGKGGPKGLEAGMAVGAKSQTYAQLHDPASMVNLQEMHSPQSYGTNPFGSQRGSYDSYGPPPPRYSNQR
;
A
#
# COMPACT_ATOMS: atom_id res chain seq x y z
N MET A 1 -10.86 1.72 15.74
CA MET A 1 -10.66 3.01 15.04
C MET A 1 -11.95 3.43 14.37
N LEU A 2 -12.43 4.64 14.71
CA LEU A 2 -13.62 5.28 14.18
C LEU A 2 -13.20 6.60 13.52
N LEU A 3 -13.45 6.78 12.22
CA LEU A 3 -13.07 8.02 11.52
C LEU A 3 -14.27 8.92 11.27
N SER A 4 -14.03 10.24 11.30
CA SER A 4 -15.02 11.27 11.03
C SER A 4 -14.66 12.12 9.83
N ARG A 5 -15.68 12.71 9.20
CA ARG A 5 -15.55 13.82 8.26
C ARG A 5 -15.70 15.13 9.02
N LEU A 6 -14.83 16.09 8.74
CA LEU A 6 -14.93 17.42 9.31
C LEU A 6 -16.17 18.13 8.72
N GLU A 7 -16.94 18.81 9.56
CA GLU A 7 -18.13 19.59 9.14
C GLU A 7 -19.23 18.79 8.42
N ASP A 8 -19.30 17.48 8.65
CA ASP A 8 -20.37 16.64 8.12
C ASP A 8 -21.70 16.91 8.85
N PRO A 9 -22.75 17.42 8.16
CA PRO A 9 -24.02 17.75 8.79
C PRO A 9 -24.81 16.53 9.29
N GLY A 10 -24.52 15.32 8.79
CA GLY A 10 -25.16 14.07 9.19
C GLY A 10 -24.40 13.30 10.26
N GLN A 11 -23.17 13.70 10.56
CA GLN A 11 -22.28 13.00 11.48
C GLN A 11 -22.65 13.27 12.95
N THR A 12 -22.89 12.20 13.69
CA THR A 12 -23.30 12.27 15.11
C THR A 12 -22.19 11.87 16.09
N TYR A 13 -20.96 11.65 15.62
CA TYR A 13 -19.84 11.15 16.41
C TYR A 13 -18.52 11.80 15.98
N ASN A 14 -17.55 11.86 16.90
CA ASN A 14 -16.19 12.32 16.60
C ASN A 14 -15.30 11.14 16.21
N GLY A 15 -14.23 11.41 15.46
CA GLY A 15 -13.19 10.41 15.20
C GLY A 15 -12.48 10.01 16.50
N GLU A 16 -12.22 8.72 16.68
CA GLU A 16 -11.67 8.15 17.90
C GLU A 16 -10.82 6.90 17.64
N ILE A 17 -9.72 6.77 18.38
CA ILE A 17 -8.89 5.57 18.43
C ILE A 17 -8.76 5.17 19.90
N THR A 18 -9.25 3.97 20.22
CA THR A 18 -9.14 3.34 21.53
C THR A 18 -8.18 2.15 21.45
N VAL A 19 -7.57 1.79 22.58
CA VAL A 19 -6.70 0.61 22.71
C VAL A 19 -7.14 -0.17 23.94
N GLY A 20 -7.45 -1.46 23.78
CA GLY A 20 -7.93 -2.33 24.87
C GLY A 20 -9.41 -2.15 25.23
N GLU A 21 -10.13 -1.27 24.54
CA GLU A 21 -11.57 -1.05 24.74
C GLU A 21 -12.27 -0.66 23.44
N VAL A 22 -13.59 -0.81 23.41
CA VAL A 22 -14.44 -0.38 22.29
C VAL A 22 -14.94 1.04 22.53
N VAL A 23 -15.26 1.76 21.45
CA VAL A 23 -15.85 3.11 21.55
C VAL A 23 -17.27 2.99 22.17
N PRO A 24 -17.59 3.75 23.22
CA PRO A 24 -18.92 3.73 23.83
C PRO A 24 -20.04 4.01 22.82
N GLY A 25 -21.11 3.21 22.87
CA GLY A 25 -22.23 3.26 21.92
C GLY A 25 -22.03 2.46 20.63
N TYR A 26 -20.85 1.86 20.43
CA TYR A 26 -20.51 1.01 19.29
C TYR A 26 -20.16 -0.43 19.69
N GLU A 27 -20.65 -0.89 20.84
CA GLU A 27 -20.34 -2.21 21.41
C GLU A 27 -20.77 -3.37 20.50
N ASN A 28 -21.75 -3.12 19.60
CA ASN A 28 -22.20 -4.10 18.60
C ASN A 28 -21.09 -4.51 17.60
N ILE A 29 -19.95 -3.81 17.58
CA ILE A 29 -18.75 -4.27 16.85
C ILE A 29 -18.34 -5.68 17.27
N THR A 30 -18.48 -6.00 18.56
CA THR A 30 -18.07 -7.30 19.13
C THR A 30 -18.92 -8.47 18.63
N SER A 31 -20.12 -8.17 18.12
CA SER A 31 -21.03 -9.14 17.51
C SER A 31 -20.84 -9.29 16.00
N GLN A 32 -19.98 -8.48 15.37
CA GLN A 32 -19.69 -8.60 13.94
C GLN A 32 -18.85 -9.87 13.67
N PRO A 33 -18.86 -10.41 12.44
CA PRO A 33 -17.99 -11.51 12.07
C PRO A 33 -16.52 -11.18 12.29
N GLN A 34 -15.79 -12.08 12.97
CA GLN A 34 -14.33 -12.01 13.03
C GLN A 34 -13.74 -12.46 11.70
N ILE A 35 -13.15 -11.53 10.96
CA ILE A 35 -12.54 -11.80 9.66
C ILE A 35 -11.05 -12.05 9.91
N PRO A 36 -10.54 -13.27 9.69
CA PRO A 36 -9.13 -13.57 9.95
C PRO A 36 -8.22 -12.66 9.12
N VAL A 37 -7.12 -12.20 9.74
CA VAL A 37 -6.06 -11.55 8.96
C VAL A 37 -5.30 -12.61 8.17
N GLU A 38 -5.29 -12.46 6.86
CA GLU A 38 -4.58 -13.34 5.96
C GLU A 38 -3.09 -13.02 5.91
N SER A 39 -2.28 -14.07 5.80
CA SER A 39 -0.83 -13.98 5.62
C SER A 39 -0.46 -14.49 4.23
N THR A 40 -1.11 -13.97 3.19
CA THR A 40 -1.04 -14.53 1.83
C THR A 40 0.35 -14.37 1.20
N VAL A 41 1.14 -13.38 1.61
CA VAL A 41 2.54 -13.25 1.18
C VAL A 41 3.41 -12.63 2.29
N VAL A 42 3.97 -13.47 3.17
CA VAL A 42 5.02 -13.01 4.10
C VAL A 42 6.36 -13.08 3.36
N LEU A 43 6.77 -12.00 2.68
CA LEU A 43 8.14 -11.88 2.19
C LEU A 43 9.11 -11.64 3.35
N THR A 44 8.70 -10.81 4.31
CA THR A 44 9.36 -10.61 5.60
C THR A 44 8.33 -10.35 6.70
N SER A 45 8.71 -10.51 7.97
CA SER A 45 7.87 -10.13 9.13
C SER A 45 7.60 -8.63 9.23
N ALA A 46 8.27 -7.80 8.41
CA ALA A 46 8.07 -6.36 8.34
C ALA A 46 6.96 -5.95 7.35
N ASP A 47 6.47 -6.87 6.50
CA ASP A 47 5.43 -6.60 5.49
C ASP A 47 4.01 -6.93 5.99
N GLN A 48 3.83 -7.01 7.30
CA GLN A 48 2.58 -7.42 7.93
C GLN A 48 1.57 -6.27 7.95
N HIS A 49 0.50 -6.41 7.17
CA HIS A 49 -0.62 -5.48 7.10
C HIS A 49 -1.91 -6.12 7.60
N TRP A 50 -2.91 -5.31 7.94
CA TRP A 50 -4.29 -5.75 8.20
C TRP A 50 -4.96 -6.19 6.90
N GLN A 51 -4.54 -7.36 6.40
CA GLN A 51 -4.97 -7.97 5.15
C GLN A 51 -6.17 -8.87 5.38
N ILE A 52 -7.27 -8.62 4.70
CA ILE A 52 -8.44 -9.50 4.73
C ILE A 52 -8.91 -9.82 3.32
N LEU A 53 -9.71 -10.88 3.19
CA LEU A 53 -10.34 -11.23 1.92
C LEU A 53 -11.73 -10.61 1.80
N SER A 54 -12.04 -10.07 0.63
CA SER A 54 -13.40 -9.69 0.26
C SER A 54 -14.31 -10.92 0.16
N ASP A 55 -15.63 -10.69 0.24
CA ASP A 55 -16.61 -11.74 -0.01
C ASP A 55 -16.50 -12.27 -1.45
N LYS A 56 -16.51 -13.61 -1.57
CA LYS A 56 -16.39 -14.31 -2.84
C LYS A 56 -17.47 -13.88 -3.85
N ASP A 57 -17.03 -13.50 -5.05
CA ASP A 57 -17.83 -13.12 -6.22
C ASP A 57 -18.78 -11.93 -6.00
N LYS A 58 -18.64 -11.21 -4.89
CA LYS A 58 -19.49 -10.04 -4.55
C LYS A 58 -18.77 -8.99 -3.71
N GLY A 59 -17.43 -8.98 -3.73
CA GLY A 59 -16.62 -8.11 -2.87
C GLY A 59 -16.91 -6.62 -3.04
N ILE A 60 -17.33 -6.18 -4.23
CA ILE A 60 -17.62 -4.77 -4.53
C ILE A 60 -18.91 -4.67 -5.37
N VAL A 61 -19.83 -3.80 -4.96
CA VAL A 61 -21.03 -3.44 -5.73
C VAL A 61 -20.85 -2.02 -6.26
N GLY A 62 -21.04 -1.87 -7.58
CA GLY A 62 -20.86 -0.61 -8.30
C GLY A 62 -22.09 0.30 -8.25
N PRO A 63 -21.98 1.51 -8.81
CA PRO A 63 -23.01 2.54 -8.77
C PRO A 63 -24.29 2.19 -9.55
N ASP A 64 -24.25 1.15 -10.39
CA ASP A 64 -25.41 0.62 -11.10
C ASP A 64 -26.12 -0.52 -10.34
N GLY A 65 -25.69 -0.83 -9.12
CA GLY A 65 -26.23 -1.89 -8.28
C GLY A 65 -25.76 -3.29 -8.62
N ASN A 66 -24.91 -3.45 -9.65
CA ASN A 66 -24.33 -4.74 -10.02
C ASN A 66 -23.00 -4.97 -9.30
N VAL A 67 -22.64 -6.24 -9.12
CA VAL A 67 -21.29 -6.60 -8.67
C VAL A 67 -20.27 -6.20 -9.74
N ILE A 68 -19.19 -5.54 -9.33
CA ILE A 68 -18.06 -5.25 -10.20
C ILE A 68 -17.23 -6.54 -10.36
N PRO A 69 -17.05 -7.08 -11.57
CA PRO A 69 -16.22 -8.25 -11.78
C PRO A 69 -14.74 -7.92 -11.56
N THR A 70 -14.09 -8.68 -10.69
CA THR A 70 -12.68 -8.47 -10.33
C THR A 70 -11.90 -9.78 -10.27
N SER A 71 -10.61 -9.72 -10.58
CA SER A 71 -9.67 -10.82 -10.37
C SER A 71 -8.51 -10.31 -9.55
N SER A 72 -8.11 -11.07 -8.53
CA SER A 72 -6.94 -10.75 -7.72
C SER A 72 -5.66 -10.91 -8.54
N ILE A 73 -4.71 -10.01 -8.34
CA ILE A 73 -3.32 -10.12 -8.81
C ILE A 73 -2.43 -10.82 -7.76
N VAL A 74 -2.92 -10.96 -6.52
CA VAL A 74 -2.17 -11.58 -5.42
C VAL A 74 -2.02 -13.07 -5.63
N THR A 75 -0.78 -13.53 -5.51
CA THR A 75 -0.44 -14.95 -5.65
C THR A 75 -1.12 -15.76 -4.53
N LYS A 76 -1.87 -16.81 -4.90
CA LYS A 76 -2.64 -17.69 -4.00
C LYS A 76 -3.86 -17.05 -3.32
N ALA A 77 -4.27 -15.86 -3.72
CA ALA A 77 -5.60 -15.40 -3.33
C ALA A 77 -6.67 -16.38 -3.86
N PRO A 78 -7.71 -16.71 -3.07
CA PRO A 78 -8.80 -17.55 -3.55
C PRO A 78 -9.54 -16.93 -4.73
N ASP A 79 -10.01 -17.78 -5.65
CA ASP A 79 -10.80 -17.35 -6.81
C ASP A 79 -12.06 -16.57 -6.38
N GLY A 80 -12.27 -15.42 -7.02
CA GLY A 80 -13.41 -14.54 -6.77
C GLY A 80 -13.27 -13.64 -5.53
N GLN A 81 -12.12 -13.62 -4.87
CA GLN A 81 -11.84 -12.77 -3.71
C GLN A 81 -10.66 -11.83 -4.00
N LEU A 82 -10.69 -10.67 -3.34
CA LEU A 82 -9.63 -9.66 -3.38
C LEU A 82 -8.98 -9.58 -2.00
N VAL A 83 -7.68 -9.36 -1.98
CA VAL A 83 -6.91 -9.08 -0.76
C VAL A 83 -6.95 -7.58 -0.50
N ALA A 84 -7.60 -7.17 0.58
CA ALA A 84 -7.74 -5.78 0.99
C ALA A 84 -6.89 -5.46 2.21
N VAL A 85 -6.20 -4.32 2.18
CA VAL A 85 -5.48 -3.73 3.31
C VAL A 85 -6.24 -2.50 3.79
N PHE A 86 -6.33 -2.31 5.10
CA PHE A 86 -6.83 -1.07 5.70
C PHE A 86 -5.68 -0.13 6.05
N ASP A 87 -5.73 1.10 5.54
CA ASP A 87 -4.66 2.08 5.77
C ASP A 87 -5.21 3.51 5.92
N SER A 88 -5.32 3.97 7.17
CA SER A 88 -5.76 5.34 7.46
C SER A 88 -4.81 6.43 6.93
N GLY A 89 -3.58 6.08 6.53
CA GLY A 89 -2.60 6.98 5.91
C GLY A 89 -2.92 7.32 4.45
N TYR A 90 -3.83 6.59 3.79
CA TYR A 90 -4.29 6.91 2.44
C TYR A 90 -5.56 7.74 2.47
N THR A 91 -5.49 8.97 1.95
CA THR A 91 -6.67 9.83 1.78
C THR A 91 -7.69 9.22 0.81
N PHE A 92 -7.20 8.79 -0.35
CA PHE A 92 -7.98 8.14 -1.40
C PHE A 92 -7.73 6.64 -1.38
N PRO A 93 -8.76 5.81 -1.14
CA PRO A 93 -8.65 4.38 -1.36
C PRO A 93 -8.09 4.06 -2.75
N GLN A 94 -7.19 3.09 -2.81
CA GLN A 94 -6.60 2.61 -4.05
C GLN A 94 -7.25 1.26 -4.39
N VAL A 95 -7.77 1.14 -5.60
CA VAL A 95 -8.47 -0.05 -6.09
C VAL A 95 -7.91 -0.50 -7.42
N PRO A 96 -8.18 -1.74 -7.89
CA PRO A 96 -7.80 -2.15 -9.22
C PRO A 96 -8.38 -1.17 -10.24
N ARG A 97 -7.60 -0.86 -11.27
CA ARG A 97 -7.99 0.11 -12.31
C ARG A 97 -9.40 -0.13 -12.85
N ALA A 98 -9.72 -1.38 -13.17
CA ALA A 98 -11.05 -1.79 -13.63
C ALA A 98 -12.19 -1.49 -12.63
N VAL A 99 -11.90 -1.50 -11.31
CA VAL A 99 -12.87 -1.11 -10.28
C VAL A 99 -13.11 0.40 -10.32
N SER A 100 -12.04 1.21 -10.38
CA SER A 100 -12.19 2.67 -10.49
C SER A 100 -12.95 3.05 -11.78
N ASP A 101 -12.65 2.40 -12.90
CA ASP A 101 -13.33 2.60 -14.18
C ASP A 101 -14.81 2.20 -14.09
N ALA A 102 -15.14 1.12 -13.38
CA ALA A 102 -16.51 0.71 -13.16
C ALA A 102 -17.29 1.67 -12.23
N ILE A 103 -16.61 2.34 -11.30
CA ILE A 103 -17.23 3.34 -10.41
C ILE A 103 -17.46 4.67 -11.17
N TYR A 104 -16.47 5.16 -11.90
CA TYR A 104 -16.48 6.54 -12.44
C TYR A 104 -16.64 6.64 -13.95
N GLY A 105 -16.17 5.66 -14.71
CA GLY A 105 -16.08 5.74 -16.17
C GLY A 105 -17.41 5.95 -16.87
N ARG A 106 -18.51 5.52 -16.27
CA ARG A 106 -19.87 5.71 -16.81
C ARG A 106 -20.56 7.01 -16.35
N VAL A 107 -19.89 7.85 -15.57
CA VAL A 107 -20.47 9.13 -15.14
C VAL A 107 -20.43 10.14 -16.29
N GLN A 108 -21.53 10.83 -16.54
CA GLN A 108 -21.62 11.86 -17.57
C GLN A 108 -20.69 13.03 -17.23
N GLY A 109 -19.70 13.31 -18.08
CA GLY A 109 -18.76 14.40 -17.89
C GLY A 109 -17.67 14.12 -16.83
N ALA A 110 -17.51 12.87 -16.40
CA ALA A 110 -16.30 12.47 -15.70
C ALA A 110 -15.14 12.29 -16.70
N GLU A 111 -13.93 12.57 -16.23
CA GLU A 111 -12.70 12.37 -16.98
C GLU A 111 -11.59 11.86 -16.05
N PHE A 112 -10.61 11.17 -16.61
CA PHE A 112 -9.41 10.77 -15.87
C PHE A 112 -8.27 11.71 -16.24
N ASP A 113 -7.76 12.45 -15.25
CA ASP A 113 -6.57 13.26 -15.41
C ASP A 113 -5.35 12.34 -15.36
N VAL A 114 -4.69 12.16 -16.51
CA VAL A 114 -3.53 11.27 -16.66
C VAL A 114 -2.28 11.84 -15.99
N ASN A 115 -2.18 13.17 -15.84
CA ASN A 115 -1.02 13.80 -15.22
C ASN A 115 -1.10 13.70 -13.70
N GLU A 116 -2.29 13.97 -13.15
CA GLU A 116 -2.55 13.88 -11.72
C GLU A 116 -2.96 12.46 -11.26
N GLN A 117 -3.13 11.54 -12.22
CA GLN A 117 -3.55 10.14 -12.03
C GLN A 117 -4.82 10.00 -11.20
N LEU A 118 -5.82 10.86 -11.46
CA LEU A 118 -7.06 10.89 -10.69
C LEU A 118 -8.31 11.02 -11.56
N TRP A 119 -9.38 10.38 -11.10
CA TRP A 119 -10.73 10.62 -11.60
C TRP A 119 -11.27 11.97 -11.17
N LEU A 120 -11.66 12.80 -12.15
CA LEU A 120 -12.46 13.99 -11.99
C LEU A 120 -13.92 13.66 -12.32
N VAL A 121 -14.82 14.07 -11.42
CA VAL A 121 -16.25 13.72 -11.46
C VAL A 121 -17.06 15.00 -11.21
N PRO A 122 -18.20 15.22 -11.89
CA PRO A 122 -19.07 16.34 -11.56
C PRO A 122 -19.48 16.28 -10.08
N CYS A 123 -19.32 17.39 -9.35
CA CYS A 123 -19.59 17.45 -7.91
C CYS A 123 -21.05 17.14 -7.50
N THR A 124 -21.97 17.19 -8.46
CA THR A 124 -23.38 16.86 -8.25
C THR A 124 -23.69 15.38 -8.44
N GLN A 125 -22.75 14.59 -8.96
CA GLN A 125 -22.94 13.16 -9.17
C GLN A 125 -22.94 12.41 -7.84
N MET A 126 -24.08 11.79 -7.52
CA MET A 126 -24.17 10.83 -6.43
C MET A 126 -23.82 9.43 -6.96
N LEU A 127 -23.01 8.67 -6.22
CA LEU A 127 -22.66 7.29 -6.53
C LEU A 127 -22.91 6.40 -5.32
N ASN A 128 -23.62 5.30 -5.53
CA ASN A 128 -23.96 4.32 -4.49
C ASN A 128 -23.10 3.07 -4.68
N ILE A 129 -22.05 2.92 -3.87
CA ILE A 129 -21.19 1.74 -3.92
C ILE A 129 -21.14 1.07 -2.56
N SER A 130 -20.77 -0.20 -2.52
CA SER A 130 -20.50 -0.90 -1.27
C SER A 130 -19.42 -1.96 -1.41
N PHE A 131 -18.82 -2.30 -0.28
CA PHE A 131 -17.82 -3.37 -0.17
C PHE A 131 -18.33 -4.44 0.79
N ASN A 132 -18.05 -5.70 0.50
CA ASN A 132 -18.51 -6.84 1.27
C ASN A 132 -17.34 -7.62 1.86
N PHE A 133 -17.36 -7.81 3.18
CA PHE A 133 -16.34 -8.52 3.94
C PHE A 133 -16.97 -9.36 5.04
N GLY A 134 -16.65 -10.65 5.10
CA GLY A 134 -17.18 -11.55 6.13
C GLY A 134 -18.71 -11.66 6.14
N GLY A 135 -19.38 -11.42 5.01
CA GLY A 135 -20.83 -11.34 4.93
C GLY A 135 -21.45 -10.00 5.35
N VAL A 136 -20.63 -9.02 5.72
CA VAL A 136 -21.08 -7.67 6.09
C VAL A 136 -20.96 -6.74 4.89
N ASN A 137 -22.07 -6.11 4.49
CA ASN A 137 -22.09 -5.07 3.47
C ASN A 137 -21.80 -3.71 4.11
N ILE A 138 -20.79 -3.00 3.60
CA ILE A 138 -20.37 -1.67 4.02
C ILE A 138 -20.74 -0.66 2.91
N PRO A 139 -21.89 0.03 3.00
CA PRO A 139 -22.24 1.10 2.08
C PRO A 139 -21.27 2.27 2.24
N ILE A 140 -20.87 2.88 1.14
CA ILE A 140 -20.03 4.08 1.16
C ILE A 140 -20.93 5.31 1.01
N HIS A 141 -20.75 6.26 1.91
CA HIS A 141 -21.45 7.54 1.89
C HIS A 141 -21.08 8.28 0.60
N PRO A 142 -22.03 8.85 -0.17
CA PRO A 142 -21.70 9.45 -1.46
C PRO A 142 -20.65 10.58 -1.40
N LEU A 143 -20.64 11.38 -0.32
CA LEU A 143 -19.57 12.34 -0.04
C LEU A 143 -18.17 11.73 0.19
N ASP A 144 -18.06 10.43 0.48
CA ASP A 144 -16.79 9.67 0.50
C ASP A 144 -16.50 8.97 -0.82
N THR A 145 -17.41 9.00 -1.79
CA THR A 145 -17.15 8.52 -3.16
C THR A 145 -16.66 9.64 -4.08
N VAL A 146 -17.09 10.88 -3.83
CA VAL A 146 -16.80 12.08 -4.62
C VAL A 146 -16.52 13.24 -3.66
N SER A 147 -15.26 13.66 -3.55
CA SER A 147 -14.79 14.71 -2.63
C SER A 147 -14.67 16.07 -3.33
N ALA A 148 -15.10 17.15 -2.65
CA ALA A 148 -14.93 18.54 -3.11
C ALA A 148 -13.70 19.21 -2.51
N ASP A 149 -12.91 18.50 -1.70
CA ASP A 149 -11.95 19.15 -0.81
C ASP A 149 -10.71 19.69 -1.55
N PHE A 150 -10.67 19.56 -2.87
CA PHE A 150 -9.46 19.67 -3.68
C PHE A 150 -9.46 20.79 -4.74
N ASP A 151 -10.48 21.66 -4.81
CA ASP A 151 -10.52 22.83 -5.72
C ASP A 151 -10.02 22.53 -7.16
N VAL A 152 -10.43 21.38 -7.72
CA VAL A 152 -10.00 20.91 -9.05
C VAL A 152 -10.94 21.37 -10.17
N THR A 153 -10.42 21.53 -11.39
CA THR A 153 -11.22 21.85 -12.58
C THR A 153 -10.95 20.86 -13.70
N ASP A 154 -11.95 20.64 -14.57
CA ASP A 154 -11.78 19.88 -15.80
C ASP A 154 -10.92 20.64 -16.83
N SER A 155 -10.65 20.00 -17.97
CA SER A 155 -9.92 20.62 -19.09
C SER A 155 -10.54 21.91 -19.64
N ASN A 156 -11.81 22.19 -19.33
CA ASN A 156 -12.56 23.36 -19.77
C ASN A 156 -12.67 24.44 -18.66
N GLY A 157 -12.04 24.22 -17.51
CA GLY A 157 -12.06 25.14 -16.37
C GLY A 157 -13.34 25.06 -15.52
N LYS A 158 -14.17 24.03 -15.70
CA LYS A 158 -15.35 23.80 -14.86
C LYS A 158 -14.92 23.15 -13.55
N THR A 159 -15.46 23.62 -12.42
CA THR A 159 -15.23 22.99 -11.12
C THR A 159 -15.68 21.54 -11.11
N MET A 160 -14.77 20.66 -10.70
CA MET A 160 -14.96 19.23 -10.57
C MET A 160 -14.67 18.79 -9.13
N CYS A 161 -15.02 17.54 -8.86
CA CYS A 161 -14.69 16.86 -7.62
C CYS A 161 -13.78 15.67 -7.92
N VAL A 162 -13.03 15.23 -6.92
CA VAL A 162 -12.14 14.08 -7.05
C VAL A 162 -12.89 12.82 -6.66
N GLY A 163 -12.86 11.80 -7.52
CA GLY A 163 -13.30 10.46 -7.15
C GLY A 163 -12.42 9.91 -6.03
N ALA A 164 -12.98 9.37 -4.96
CA ALA A 164 -12.15 8.89 -3.86
C ALA A 164 -11.43 7.56 -4.15
N PHE A 165 -11.99 6.69 -4.99
CA PHE A 165 -11.49 5.33 -5.23
C PHE A 165 -10.61 5.29 -6.48
N GLN A 166 -9.34 5.63 -6.32
CA GLN A 166 -8.42 5.80 -7.44
C GLN A 166 -7.78 4.48 -7.88
N PRO A 167 -7.34 4.37 -9.15
CA PRO A 167 -6.49 3.26 -9.57
C PRO A 167 -5.26 3.18 -8.67
N ILE A 168 -4.88 1.97 -8.28
CA ILE A 168 -3.57 1.71 -7.68
C ILE A 168 -2.48 2.13 -8.67
N THR A 169 -1.67 3.10 -8.26
CA THR A 169 -0.46 3.54 -8.99
C THR A 169 0.82 3.33 -8.20
N SER A 170 0.71 2.82 -6.96
CA SER A 170 1.86 2.65 -6.07
C SER A 170 2.54 1.29 -6.21
N ALA A 171 3.87 1.33 -6.20
CA ALA A 171 4.77 0.19 -6.33
C ALA A 171 4.40 -1.01 -5.46
N PHE A 172 4.06 -0.74 -4.21
CA PHE A 172 3.98 -1.76 -3.17
C PHE A 172 2.78 -2.70 -3.36
N SER A 173 1.72 -2.24 -4.02
CA SER A 173 0.56 -3.06 -4.39
C SER A 173 0.81 -3.82 -5.70
N LEU A 174 1.56 -3.22 -6.63
CA LEU A 174 1.87 -3.80 -7.95
C LEU A 174 2.83 -4.99 -7.87
N LEU A 175 3.59 -5.10 -6.77
CA LEU A 175 4.35 -6.30 -6.43
C LEU A 175 3.48 -7.52 -6.13
N GLY A 176 2.15 -7.39 -6.16
CA GLY A 176 1.19 -8.48 -6.05
C GLY A 176 0.95 -8.92 -4.60
N SER A 177 1.09 -8.00 -3.65
CA SER A 177 0.89 -8.26 -2.22
C SER A 177 -0.58 -8.11 -1.80
N TYR A 178 -1.29 -7.14 -2.37
CA TYR A 178 -2.71 -6.87 -2.11
C TYR A 178 -3.36 -6.18 -3.33
N ASP A 179 -4.68 -6.30 -3.44
CA ASP A 179 -5.50 -5.78 -4.55
C ASP A 179 -6.18 -4.45 -4.21
N LEU A 180 -6.38 -4.15 -2.92
CA LEU A 180 -7.11 -2.97 -2.45
C LEU A 180 -6.34 -2.32 -1.29
N ILE A 181 -6.15 -1.00 -1.33
CA ILE A 181 -5.78 -0.19 -0.17
C ILE A 181 -6.99 0.64 0.23
N LEU A 182 -7.70 0.22 1.26
CA LEU A 182 -8.92 0.85 1.73
C LEU A 182 -8.59 1.91 2.78
N GLY A 183 -8.39 3.13 2.28
CA GLY A 183 -8.05 4.31 3.07
C GLY A 183 -9.25 5.07 3.63
N MET A 184 -9.06 6.36 3.91
CA MET A 184 -10.03 7.19 4.65
C MET A 184 -11.43 7.22 4.00
N GLY A 185 -11.53 7.24 2.67
CA GLY A 185 -12.82 7.16 1.97
C GLY A 185 -13.63 5.90 2.32
N PHE A 186 -12.97 4.77 2.56
CA PHE A 186 -13.63 3.56 3.06
C PHE A 186 -13.79 3.61 4.59
N LEU A 187 -12.71 3.94 5.31
CA LEU A 187 -12.64 3.84 6.78
C LEU A 187 -13.56 4.83 7.53
N ARG A 188 -14.04 5.90 6.88
CA ARG A 188 -15.11 6.75 7.43
C ARG A 188 -16.48 6.08 7.47
N ASN A 189 -16.67 4.99 6.72
CA ASN A 189 -17.96 4.30 6.56
C ASN A 189 -18.10 3.05 7.45
N THR A 190 -17.06 2.71 8.21
CA THR A 190 -17.07 1.56 9.12
C THR A 190 -16.33 1.88 10.41
N TYR A 191 -16.82 1.38 11.53
CA TYR A 191 -16.01 1.26 12.73
C TYR A 191 -15.18 -0.02 12.60
N ALA A 192 -13.87 0.11 12.61
CA ALA A 192 -12.95 -1.02 12.45
C ALA A 192 -12.31 -1.39 13.80
N LEU A 193 -12.43 -2.65 14.19
CA LEU A 193 -11.73 -3.23 15.33
C LEU A 193 -10.65 -4.17 14.81
N TYR A 194 -9.45 -4.02 15.37
CA TYR A 194 -8.26 -4.77 15.01
C TYR A 194 -7.80 -5.54 16.25
N ASP A 195 -7.85 -6.86 16.18
CA ASP A 195 -7.39 -7.74 17.24
C ASP A 195 -6.09 -8.42 16.80
N TYR A 196 -5.04 -8.22 17.59
CA TYR A 196 -3.70 -8.73 17.31
C TYR A 196 -3.61 -10.23 17.55
N GLY A 197 -4.54 -10.83 18.29
CA GLY A 197 -4.55 -12.25 18.64
C GLY A 197 -3.19 -12.71 19.17
N ASN A 198 -2.66 -13.78 18.58
CA ASN A 198 -1.36 -14.36 18.94
C ASN A 198 -0.13 -13.59 18.43
N TRP A 199 -0.26 -12.37 17.89
CA TRP A 199 0.88 -11.50 17.60
C TRP A 199 1.44 -10.81 18.85
N VAL A 200 0.69 -10.82 19.95
CA VAL A 200 1.16 -10.38 21.26
C VAL A 200 1.42 -11.59 22.15
N ASP A 201 2.68 -11.74 22.56
CA ASP A 201 3.15 -12.79 23.45
C ASP A 201 2.68 -12.54 24.90
N GLU A 202 1.41 -12.83 25.18
CA GLU A 202 0.94 -12.97 26.57
C GLU A 202 1.10 -14.42 27.00
N SER A 203 2.11 -14.67 27.84
CA SER A 203 2.65 -15.99 28.22
C SER A 203 1.69 -17.01 28.88
N SER A 204 0.38 -16.78 28.90
CA SER A 204 -0.57 -17.72 29.52
C SER A 204 -1.96 -17.84 28.89
N ILE A 205 -2.27 -17.13 27.79
CA ILE A 205 -3.59 -17.19 27.13
C ILE A 205 -3.40 -17.41 25.63
N ASP A 206 -4.07 -18.42 25.07
CA ASP A 206 -4.19 -18.57 23.62
C ASP A 206 -5.15 -17.49 23.09
N ASN A 207 -4.56 -16.41 22.56
CA ASN A 207 -5.29 -15.25 22.05
C ASN A 207 -5.89 -15.48 20.65
N GLY A 208 -5.80 -16.71 20.10
CA GLY A 208 -6.33 -17.03 18.79
C GLY A 208 -5.58 -16.35 17.64
N LYS A 209 -6.12 -16.45 16.42
CA LYS A 209 -5.54 -15.76 15.26
C LYS A 209 -5.94 -14.28 15.25
N PRO A 210 -5.08 -13.38 14.75
CA PRO A 210 -5.44 -11.98 14.50
C PRO A 210 -6.69 -11.89 13.60
N PHE A 211 -7.54 -10.89 13.84
CA PHE A 211 -8.74 -10.66 13.04
C PHE A 211 -9.12 -9.17 12.97
N VAL A 212 -9.98 -8.86 12.01
CA VAL A 212 -10.66 -7.58 11.88
C VAL A 212 -12.17 -7.79 12.03
N GLN A 213 -12.83 -6.88 12.73
CA GLN A 213 -14.29 -6.75 12.73
C GLN A 213 -14.66 -5.38 12.15
N LEU A 214 -15.72 -5.35 11.34
CA LEU A 214 -16.20 -4.16 10.66
C LEU A 214 -17.68 -3.94 10.98
N LEU A 215 -18.00 -2.79 11.57
CA LEU A 215 -19.38 -2.36 11.82
C LEU A 215 -19.74 -1.22 10.85
N PRO A 216 -20.68 -1.44 9.90
CA PRO A 216 -21.10 -0.39 8.99
C PRO A 216 -21.71 0.80 9.73
N LEU A 217 -21.33 2.01 9.32
CA LEU A 217 -21.81 3.27 9.92
C LEU A 217 -22.78 4.01 9.01
N THR A 218 -22.68 3.76 7.70
CA THR A 218 -23.45 4.48 6.70
C THR A 218 -24.85 3.91 6.54
N ASN A 219 -25.85 4.75 6.81
CA ASN A 219 -27.23 4.52 6.42
C ASN A 219 -27.47 5.15 5.04
N PRO A 220 -27.79 4.37 3.99
CA PRO A 220 -27.93 4.90 2.63
C PRO A 220 -28.98 6.01 2.47
N GLU A 221 -30.10 5.94 3.18
CA GLU A 221 -31.18 6.95 3.08
C GLU A 221 -30.75 8.28 3.69
N LYS A 222 -30.08 8.24 4.86
CA LYS A 222 -29.51 9.44 5.48
C LYS A 222 -28.40 10.03 4.61
N ALA A 223 -27.50 9.17 4.13
CA ALA A 223 -26.38 9.58 3.29
C ALA A 223 -26.83 10.23 1.98
N HIS A 224 -27.94 9.76 1.41
CA HIS A 224 -28.60 10.39 0.27
C HIS A 224 -29.09 11.80 0.61
N ALA A 225 -29.83 11.95 1.71
CA ALA A 225 -30.34 13.26 2.15
C ALA A 225 -29.19 14.25 2.44
N ASP A 226 -28.11 13.79 3.07
CA ASP A 226 -26.92 14.58 3.35
C ASP A 226 -26.23 15.02 2.05
N PHE A 227 -26.11 14.13 1.07
CA PHE A 227 -25.57 14.47 -0.24
C PHE A 227 -26.43 15.50 -0.98
N VAL A 228 -27.75 15.33 -1.01
CA VAL A 228 -28.68 16.29 -1.63
C VAL A 228 -28.54 17.67 -0.99
N LYS A 229 -28.44 17.73 0.34
CA LYS A 229 -28.22 18.98 1.07
C LYS A 229 -26.88 19.61 0.74
N ALA A 230 -25.80 18.83 0.78
CA ALA A 230 -24.43 19.32 0.61
C ALA A 230 -24.10 19.68 -0.84
N ARG A 231 -24.64 18.95 -1.82
CA ARG A 231 -24.22 19.05 -3.24
C ARG A 231 -25.28 19.61 -4.18
N LEU A 232 -26.56 19.44 -3.85
CA LEU A 232 -27.68 19.80 -4.72
C LEU A 232 -28.54 20.95 -4.17
N GLY A 233 -28.07 21.63 -3.11
CA GLY A 233 -28.78 22.75 -2.50
C GLY A 233 -30.13 22.37 -1.90
N GLY A 234 -30.31 21.10 -1.51
CA GLY A 234 -31.55 20.59 -0.91
C GLY A 234 -32.64 20.17 -1.91
N VAL A 235 -32.42 20.33 -3.22
CA VAL A 235 -33.35 19.84 -4.25
C VAL A 235 -32.83 18.53 -4.82
N ASP A 236 -33.55 17.44 -4.56
CA ASP A 236 -33.16 16.12 -5.04
C ASP A 236 -33.32 16.01 -6.56
N THR A 237 -32.19 16.08 -7.26
CA THR A 237 -32.10 15.92 -8.71
C THR A 237 -31.33 14.65 -9.10
N THR A 238 -31.03 13.77 -8.14
CA THR A 238 -30.24 12.55 -8.36
C THR A 238 -30.86 11.59 -9.38
N GLY A 239 -32.20 11.61 -9.53
CA GLY A 239 -32.94 10.83 -10.54
C GLY A 239 -33.04 11.48 -11.92
N SER A 240 -32.39 12.63 -12.15
CA SER A 240 -32.47 13.33 -13.44
C SER A 240 -31.71 12.59 -14.55
N ALA A 241 -32.12 12.78 -15.81
CA ALA A 241 -31.43 12.18 -16.96
C ALA A 241 -29.95 12.59 -17.05
N SER A 242 -29.59 13.78 -16.56
CA SER A 242 -28.20 14.26 -16.48
C SER A 242 -27.34 13.55 -15.42
N GLN A 243 -27.95 12.80 -14.50
CA GLN A 243 -27.27 12.05 -13.43
C GLN A 243 -27.19 10.56 -13.72
N THR A 244 -27.82 10.11 -14.81
CA THR A 244 -27.85 8.69 -15.19
C THR A 244 -26.50 8.25 -15.75
N LEU A 245 -26.02 7.07 -15.36
CA LEU A 245 -24.81 6.49 -15.92
C LEU A 245 -24.97 6.20 -17.42
N VAL A 246 -23.97 6.57 -18.22
CA VAL A 246 -23.95 6.23 -19.65
C VAL A 246 -23.80 4.71 -19.85
N PRO A 247 -24.15 4.16 -21.02
CA PRO A 247 -23.90 2.75 -21.33
C PRO A 247 -22.39 2.41 -21.30
N GLN A 248 -22.05 1.15 -21.01
CA GLN A 248 -20.65 0.69 -20.95
C GLN A 248 -19.84 1.01 -22.21
N SER A 249 -20.46 1.02 -23.39
CA SER A 249 -19.80 1.36 -24.66
C SER A 249 -19.34 2.81 -24.77
N GLN A 250 -19.82 3.68 -23.88
CA GLN A 250 -19.46 5.11 -23.79
C GLN A 250 -18.64 5.40 -22.53
N ALA A 251 -18.33 4.38 -21.73
CA ALA A 251 -17.56 4.55 -20.51
C ALA A 251 -16.16 5.08 -20.84
N GLN A 252 -15.73 6.08 -20.09
CA GLN A 252 -14.34 6.48 -20.03
C GLN A 252 -13.54 5.40 -19.30
N THR A 253 -12.25 5.36 -19.58
CA THR A 253 -11.27 4.48 -18.93
C THR A 253 -10.16 5.33 -18.35
N SER A 254 -9.45 4.82 -17.35
CA SER A 254 -8.24 5.46 -16.85
C SER A 254 -7.00 4.85 -17.51
N PRO A 255 -6.43 5.44 -18.58
CA PRO A 255 -5.23 4.88 -19.21
C PRO A 255 -3.99 5.09 -18.33
N GLU A 256 -3.06 4.14 -18.39
CA GLU A 256 -1.74 4.29 -17.76
C GLU A 256 -0.88 5.28 -18.55
N SER A 257 -0.27 6.23 -17.84
CA SER A 257 0.67 7.17 -18.45
C SER A 257 1.99 6.45 -18.82
N GLU A 258 2.76 7.02 -19.75
CA GLU A 258 4.09 6.46 -20.07
C GLU A 258 5.05 6.53 -18.88
N ALA A 259 4.90 7.52 -18.01
CA ALA A 259 5.65 7.64 -16.77
C ALA A 259 5.28 6.52 -15.78
N GLU A 260 3.99 6.22 -15.65
CA GLU A 260 3.46 5.14 -14.82
C GLU A 260 3.95 3.78 -15.32
N LYS A 261 3.82 3.48 -16.61
CA LYS A 261 4.33 2.23 -17.22
C LYS A 261 5.82 2.05 -16.96
N LYS A 262 6.59 3.14 -17.04
CA LYS A 262 8.03 3.11 -16.77
C LYS A 262 8.30 2.80 -15.29
N ALA A 263 7.59 3.43 -14.35
CA ALA A 263 7.70 3.14 -12.93
C ALA A 263 7.37 1.67 -12.63
N HIS A 264 6.26 1.18 -13.17
CA HIS A 264 5.85 -0.22 -13.03
C HIS A 264 6.93 -1.16 -13.56
N TYR A 265 7.53 -0.87 -14.72
CA TYR A 265 8.61 -1.67 -15.28
C TYR A 265 9.89 -1.67 -14.41
N GLU A 266 10.29 -0.50 -13.90
CA GLU A 266 11.46 -0.38 -13.02
C GLU A 266 11.27 -1.20 -11.73
N GLU A 267 10.06 -1.17 -11.16
CA GLU A 267 9.70 -1.96 -9.98
C GLU A 267 9.66 -3.46 -10.27
N ASP A 268 9.13 -3.85 -11.42
CA ASP A 268 9.12 -5.22 -11.90
C ASP A 268 10.54 -5.80 -12.05
N VAL A 269 11.50 -4.95 -12.43
CA VAL A 269 12.92 -5.31 -12.49
C VAL A 269 13.52 -5.42 -11.09
N ILE A 270 13.20 -4.49 -10.19
CA ILE A 270 13.69 -4.48 -8.79
C ILE A 270 13.21 -5.73 -8.04
N SER A 271 11.94 -6.10 -8.17
CA SER A 271 11.36 -7.27 -7.51
C SER A 271 12.03 -8.58 -7.95
N LYS A 272 12.49 -8.63 -9.20
CA LYS A 272 13.17 -9.77 -9.81
C LYS A 272 14.70 -9.70 -9.68
N TRP A 273 15.26 -8.63 -9.10
CA TRP A 273 16.70 -8.40 -9.02
C TRP A 273 17.50 -9.57 -8.39
N PRO A 274 17.05 -10.24 -7.30
CA PRO A 274 17.76 -11.39 -6.76
C PRO A 274 17.90 -12.53 -7.77
N TYR A 275 16.85 -12.81 -8.54
CA TYR A 275 16.87 -13.84 -9.58
C TYR A 275 17.75 -13.44 -10.77
N ILE A 276 17.71 -12.17 -11.17
CA ILE A 276 18.57 -11.62 -12.22
C ILE A 276 20.05 -11.75 -11.82
N LEU A 277 20.39 -11.39 -10.58
CA LEU A 277 21.75 -11.50 -10.05
C LEU A 277 22.23 -12.95 -10.00
N ALA A 278 21.37 -13.87 -9.53
CA ALA A 278 21.68 -15.30 -9.53
C ALA A 278 21.92 -15.85 -10.95
N GLY A 279 21.06 -15.49 -11.91
CA GLY A 279 21.20 -15.89 -13.31
C GLY A 279 22.50 -15.38 -13.94
N CYS A 280 22.84 -14.11 -13.71
CA CYS A 280 24.11 -13.51 -14.14
C CYS A 280 25.32 -14.23 -13.54
N LEU A 281 25.28 -14.56 -12.25
CA LEU A 281 26.36 -15.26 -11.56
C LEU A 281 26.56 -16.69 -12.12
N ILE A 282 25.49 -17.42 -12.38
CA ILE A 282 25.55 -18.74 -13.03
C ILE A 282 26.17 -18.63 -14.43
N PHE A 283 25.75 -17.64 -15.22
CA PHE A 283 26.30 -17.41 -16.57
C PHE A 283 27.80 -17.12 -16.55
N VAL A 284 28.28 -16.30 -15.60
CA VAL A 284 29.70 -16.02 -15.42
C VAL A 284 30.46 -17.29 -15.04
N ILE A 285 29.95 -18.11 -14.12
CA ILE A 285 30.57 -19.38 -13.73
C ILE A 285 30.69 -20.32 -14.94
N LEU A 286 29.64 -20.44 -15.76
CA LEU A 286 29.66 -21.26 -16.97
C LEU A 286 30.70 -20.76 -17.98
N CYS A 287 30.73 -19.46 -18.24
CA CYS A 287 31.73 -18.86 -19.14
C CYS A 287 33.16 -19.12 -18.66
N VAL A 288 33.45 -18.90 -17.38
CA VAL A 288 34.77 -19.16 -16.79
C VAL A 288 35.12 -20.65 -16.88
N SER A 289 34.18 -21.54 -16.55
CA SER A 289 34.40 -22.99 -16.64
C SER A 289 34.72 -23.45 -18.07
N LEU A 290 34.05 -22.91 -19.08
CA LEU A 290 34.31 -23.19 -20.49
C LEU A 290 35.66 -22.66 -20.95
N ILE A 291 36.06 -21.46 -20.51
CA ILE A 291 37.37 -20.88 -20.80
C ILE A 291 38.47 -21.74 -20.16
N VAL A 292 38.33 -22.08 -18.88
CA VAL A 292 39.28 -22.95 -18.16
C VAL A 292 39.37 -24.32 -18.83
N TRP A 293 38.24 -24.94 -19.17
CA TRP A 293 38.22 -26.21 -19.90
C TRP A 293 38.97 -26.08 -21.23
N ARG A 294 38.66 -25.07 -22.05
CA ARG A 294 39.32 -24.87 -23.35
C ARG A 294 40.82 -24.63 -23.20
N CYS A 295 41.25 -23.87 -22.19
CA CYS A 295 42.67 -23.59 -21.91
C CYS A 295 43.43 -24.81 -21.36
N CYS A 296 42.84 -25.57 -20.43
CA CYS A 296 43.48 -26.72 -19.79
C CYS A 296 43.44 -27.97 -20.67
N CYS A 297 42.32 -28.26 -21.33
CA CYS A 297 42.20 -29.47 -22.17
C CYS A 297 42.83 -29.32 -23.57
N ARG A 298 42.94 -28.11 -24.16
CA ARG A 298 43.75 -27.93 -25.40
C ARG A 298 45.24 -28.05 -25.14
N ARG A 299 45.75 -27.63 -23.97
CA ARG A 299 47.16 -27.81 -23.61
C ARG A 299 47.55 -29.28 -23.44
N SER A 300 46.64 -30.13 -22.94
CA SER A 300 46.90 -31.57 -22.81
C SER A 300 47.12 -32.29 -24.15
N LYS A 301 46.53 -31.80 -25.25
CA LYS A 301 46.76 -32.36 -26.61
C LYS A 301 48.03 -31.83 -27.29
N ALA A 302 48.64 -30.76 -26.78
CA ALA A 302 49.88 -30.19 -27.34
C ALA A 302 51.16 -30.72 -26.66
N SER A 303 51.07 -31.36 -25.49
CA SER A 303 52.22 -31.85 -24.73
C SER A 303 52.64 -33.30 -25.06
N GLY A 304 52.21 -33.85 -26.20
CA GLY A 304 52.55 -35.21 -26.65
C GLY A 304 53.87 -35.35 -27.44
N LYS A 305 54.75 -34.34 -27.46
CA LYS A 305 56.08 -34.45 -28.09
C LYS A 305 57.13 -33.67 -27.28
N GLY A 306 58.07 -34.39 -26.68
CA GLY A 306 59.33 -33.81 -26.19
C GLY A 306 59.76 -34.29 -24.81
N MET A 307 60.08 -35.58 -24.66
CA MET A 307 60.80 -36.10 -23.50
C MET A 307 62.25 -36.39 -23.90
N LYS A 308 63.23 -35.61 -23.40
CA LYS A 308 64.65 -36.01 -23.36
C LYS A 308 65.43 -35.29 -22.25
N GLY A 309 66.04 -36.11 -21.38
CA GLY A 309 67.26 -35.90 -20.58
C GLY A 309 67.24 -34.79 -19.51
N MET A 310 67.97 -34.84 -18.39
CA MET A 310 69.08 -35.73 -18.01
C MET A 310 69.29 -35.57 -16.48
N LYS A 311 69.50 -36.67 -15.77
CA LYS A 311 69.92 -36.71 -14.35
C LYS A 311 71.44 -36.83 -14.23
N LEU A 312 72.00 -36.24 -13.17
CA LEU A 312 73.05 -36.67 -12.20
C LEU A 312 73.88 -35.43 -11.82
N GLY A 313 73.88 -34.94 -10.57
CA GLY A 313 74.68 -35.42 -9.42
C GLY A 313 75.94 -34.54 -9.31
N LYS A 314 76.44 -34.03 -8.19
CA LYS A 314 76.50 -34.40 -6.76
C LYS A 314 77.09 -33.19 -6.01
N GLY A 315 76.78 -32.93 -4.73
CA GLY A 315 77.56 -31.94 -3.97
C GLY A 315 77.06 -31.44 -2.61
N GLY A 316 76.86 -32.34 -1.63
CA GLY A 316 77.21 -32.11 -0.21
C GLY A 316 76.35 -31.17 0.68
N PRO A 317 76.39 -31.35 2.02
CA PRO A 317 75.19 -31.31 2.86
C PRO A 317 75.23 -30.22 3.94
N LYS A 318 74.07 -29.70 4.38
CA LYS A 318 73.87 -29.20 5.76
C LYS A 318 72.40 -29.32 6.21
N GLY A 319 72.21 -30.21 7.19
CA GLY A 319 71.39 -30.08 8.40
C GLY A 319 69.93 -29.63 8.31
N LEU A 320 69.02 -30.53 8.72
CA LEU A 320 67.88 -30.13 9.54
C LEU A 320 67.44 -31.33 10.41
N GLU A 321 67.71 -31.25 11.70
CA GLU A 321 67.15 -32.12 12.73
C GLU A 321 65.67 -31.76 12.97
N ALA A 322 64.90 -32.81 13.25
CA ALA A 322 63.54 -32.76 13.73
C ALA A 322 63.51 -32.57 15.26
N GLY A 323 62.51 -31.85 15.77
CA GLY A 323 62.26 -31.75 17.20
C GLY A 323 60.87 -31.19 17.48
N MET A 324 60.03 -32.02 18.11
CA MET A 324 58.64 -31.76 18.48
C MET A 324 58.47 -30.73 19.60
N ALA A 325 57.35 -30.00 19.49
CA ALA A 325 56.38 -29.57 20.51
C ALA A 325 56.83 -28.93 21.85
N VAL A 326 56.28 -27.73 22.10
CA VAL A 326 55.37 -27.32 23.20
C VAL A 326 55.68 -25.87 23.61
N GLY A 327 54.64 -25.03 23.74
CA GLY A 327 54.68 -23.91 24.69
C GLY A 327 54.26 -22.55 24.15
N ALA A 328 53.00 -22.21 24.44
CA ALA A 328 52.37 -20.90 24.58
C ALA A 328 53.26 -19.63 24.54
N LYS A 329 52.77 -18.58 23.87
CA LYS A 329 52.35 -17.34 24.54
C LYS A 329 51.51 -16.44 23.62
N SER A 330 50.36 -16.07 24.18
CA SER A 330 49.45 -14.99 23.77
C SER A 330 50.18 -13.64 23.69
N GLN A 331 49.97 -12.91 22.59
CA GLN A 331 50.06 -11.45 22.54
C GLN A 331 48.97 -10.92 21.59
N THR A 332 47.88 -10.43 22.21
CA THR A 332 47.47 -9.02 22.26
C THR A 332 46.84 -8.51 20.96
N TYR A 333 45.50 -8.50 21.00
CA TYR A 333 44.62 -7.76 20.10
C TYR A 333 45.09 -6.30 19.99
N ALA A 334 45.27 -5.81 18.77
CA ALA A 334 45.26 -4.37 18.51
C ALA A 334 43.80 -3.89 18.62
N GLN A 335 43.51 -3.05 19.61
CA GLN A 335 42.28 -2.27 19.64
C GLN A 335 42.31 -1.26 18.49
N LEU A 336 41.49 -1.47 17.48
CA LEU A 336 41.06 -0.36 16.65
C LEU A 336 40.12 0.51 17.49
N HIS A 337 40.56 1.72 17.80
CA HIS A 337 39.70 2.78 18.29
C HIS A 337 38.77 3.21 17.16
N ASP A 338 37.58 2.61 17.11
CA ASP A 338 36.44 3.25 16.45
C ASP A 338 35.91 4.34 17.39
N PRO A 339 35.84 5.62 16.97
CA PRO A 339 34.98 6.56 17.65
C PRO A 339 33.54 6.11 17.45
N ALA A 340 32.83 5.90 18.56
CA ALA A 340 31.41 5.61 18.58
C ALA A 340 30.65 6.58 17.67
N SER A 341 30.08 6.07 16.59
CA SER A 341 29.04 6.77 15.85
C SER A 341 27.80 6.73 16.73
N MET A 342 27.65 7.77 17.56
CA MET A 342 26.37 8.08 18.17
C MET A 342 25.41 8.36 17.02
N VAL A 343 24.47 7.45 16.77
CA VAL A 343 23.30 7.74 15.94
C VAL A 343 22.47 8.75 16.73
N ASN A 344 22.76 10.03 16.48
CA ASN A 344 21.95 11.14 16.93
C ASN A 344 20.69 11.14 16.06
N LEU A 345 19.53 10.91 16.67
CA LEU A 345 18.23 10.82 16.01
C LEU A 345 17.67 12.21 15.64
N GLN A 346 18.54 13.13 15.27
CA GLN A 346 18.21 14.54 15.06
C GLN A 346 19.13 15.13 13.99
N GLU A 347 18.84 14.88 12.71
CA GLU A 347 19.10 15.73 11.53
C GLU A 347 19.00 14.89 10.24
N MET A 348 17.79 14.69 9.74
CA MET A 348 17.54 14.57 8.30
C MET A 348 16.71 15.80 7.89
N HIS A 349 17.37 16.95 7.84
CA HIS A 349 16.92 18.11 7.11
C HIS A 349 17.95 18.40 6.00
N SER A 350 17.76 17.80 4.83
CA SER A 350 18.03 18.48 3.56
C SER A 350 17.33 17.77 2.39
N PRO A 351 16.81 18.52 1.41
CA PRO A 351 15.79 18.06 0.49
C PRO A 351 16.41 17.57 -0.81
N GLN A 352 16.22 16.30 -1.14
CA GLN A 352 16.32 15.82 -2.52
C GLN A 352 15.11 14.94 -2.85
N SER A 353 14.09 15.61 -3.38
CA SER A 353 13.20 15.18 -4.45
C SER A 353 12.75 13.70 -4.44
N TYR A 354 11.89 13.35 -3.49
CA TYR A 354 10.82 12.40 -3.77
C TYR A 354 9.56 13.17 -4.17
N GLY A 355 8.83 12.61 -5.14
CA GLY A 355 7.68 13.22 -5.80
C GLY A 355 6.78 13.97 -4.83
N THR A 356 6.53 15.22 -5.16
CA THR A 356 5.55 16.08 -4.53
C THR A 356 4.20 15.39 -4.53
N ASN A 357 3.69 15.10 -3.34
CA ASN A 357 2.29 14.81 -3.10
C ASN A 357 1.49 16.09 -3.51
N PRO A 358 0.68 16.07 -4.58
CA PRO A 358 0.10 17.30 -5.13
C PRO A 358 -1.00 17.92 -4.24
N PHE A 359 -1.34 17.30 -3.10
CA PHE A 359 -2.40 17.76 -2.21
C PHE A 359 -1.93 18.16 -0.80
N GLY A 360 -0.66 18.56 -0.65
CA GLY A 360 -0.19 19.24 0.56
C GLY A 360 -0.61 20.71 0.55
N SER A 361 -1.56 21.10 1.40
CA SER A 361 -1.97 22.49 1.58
C SER A 361 -0.78 23.39 1.97
N GLN A 362 -0.33 24.26 1.07
CA GLN A 362 0.43 25.43 1.48
C GLN A 362 -0.52 26.41 2.18
N ARG A 363 -0.47 26.47 3.51
CA ARG A 363 -0.87 27.67 4.25
C ARG A 363 0.30 28.19 5.06
N GLY A 364 0.61 29.45 4.81
CA GLY A 364 1.69 30.19 5.42
C GLY A 364 1.56 30.26 6.94
N SER A 365 2.73 30.18 7.57
CA SER A 365 2.99 30.48 8.96
C SER A 365 2.47 31.87 9.34
N TYR A 366 1.54 31.93 10.30
CA TYR A 366 1.32 33.11 11.15
C TYR A 366 1.04 32.66 12.59
N ASP A 367 2.04 32.89 13.44
CA ASP A 367 2.03 33.36 14.82
C ASP A 367 1.07 32.76 15.87
N SER A 368 1.70 32.03 16.81
CA SER A 368 1.62 32.14 18.28
C SER A 368 0.35 32.76 18.90
N TYR A 369 -0.47 31.93 19.56
CA TYR A 369 -1.47 32.39 20.53
C TYR A 369 -0.98 32.19 21.96
N GLY A 370 -0.75 33.32 22.64
CA GLY A 370 -0.65 33.40 24.10
C GLY A 370 -2.00 33.19 24.80
N PRO A 371 -2.03 33.14 26.14
CA PRO A 371 -3.20 32.75 26.91
C PRO A 371 -4.33 33.80 26.84
N PRO A 372 -5.60 33.39 26.98
CA PRO A 372 -6.76 34.25 26.79
C PRO A 372 -6.93 35.27 27.92
N PRO A 373 -7.49 36.48 27.64
CA PRO A 373 -7.80 37.47 28.66
C PRO A 373 -9.08 37.12 29.45
N PRO A 374 -9.30 37.71 30.65
CA PRO A 374 -10.45 37.40 31.49
C PRO A 374 -11.75 37.98 30.93
N ARG A 375 -12.84 37.21 31.05
CA ARG A 375 -14.20 37.65 30.72
C ARG A 375 -14.70 38.68 31.74
N TYR A 376 -15.04 39.88 31.27
CA TYR A 376 -15.90 40.80 32.01
C TYR A 376 -17.36 40.47 31.74
N SER A 377 -18.11 40.20 32.81
CA SER A 377 -19.57 40.21 32.84
C SER A 377 -20.08 41.63 32.62
N ASN A 378 -21.08 41.81 31.74
CA ASN A 378 -21.95 42.97 31.85
C ASN A 378 -23.41 42.55 31.69
N GLN A 379 -24.16 42.91 32.74
CA GLN A 379 -25.60 42.93 32.85
C GLN A 379 -26.18 43.93 31.84
N ARG A 380 -27.26 43.54 31.15
CA ARG A 380 -28.60 44.12 31.33
C ARG A 380 -29.64 43.27 30.61
#